data_AF-A0A7V9Q4E2-F1
#
_entry.id   AF-A0A7V9Q4E2-F1
#
_cell.length_a   1.000
_cell.length_b   1.000
_cell.length_c   1.000
_cell.angle_alpha   90.00
_cell.angle_beta   90.00
_cell.angle_gamma   90.00
#
_symmetry.space_group_name_H-M   'P 1'
#
loop_
_entity.id
_entity.type
_entity.pdbx_description
1 polymer ?
#
loop_
_entity_poly.entity_id
_entity_poly.type
_entity_poly.pdbx_seq_one_letter_code
_entity_poly.pdbx_strand_id
1 'polypeptide(L)'
;TPLISSIAIVAVTEFLQEALAPREVRHGVLLDLYGLGVLIEGKSGIGKSECALDLIVRGHRLIADDLVEVRRTGPEQLVGSAPDLLRDHIEIRGLGILNIRDLFGVSAMSESKSIGLSISLNRWEESGEVDRLGLDVRTVEILGVKVPNFLLPVSPGRNLSTLVETAVRMHLLRTRGYNAAQAFVARHAEMMSAASEAENREPFAGTGVQKAGMQKSGTGDE
;
A
#
# COMPACT_ATOMS: atom_id res chain seq x y z
N THR A 1 -2.77 38.92 -26.14
CA THR A 1 -3.34 38.98 -24.78
C THR A 1 -2.81 40.23 -24.07
N PRO A 2 -3.64 40.96 -23.29
CA PRO A 2 -3.20 42.12 -22.52
C PRO A 2 -2.55 41.77 -21.16
N LEU A 3 -2.38 40.48 -20.86
CA LEU A 3 -1.75 40.03 -19.61
C LEU A 3 -0.26 40.40 -19.53
N ILE A 4 0.23 40.61 -18.31
CA ILE A 4 1.66 40.74 -18.03
C ILE A 4 2.39 39.47 -18.51
N SER A 5 3.58 39.63 -19.11
CA SER A 5 4.31 38.55 -19.78
C SER A 5 4.47 37.29 -18.92
N SER A 6 4.77 37.43 -17.62
CA SER A 6 4.91 36.30 -16.70
C SER A 6 3.62 35.48 -16.56
N ILE A 7 2.47 36.16 -16.39
CA ILE A 7 1.15 35.51 -16.29
C ILE A 7 0.77 34.84 -17.61
N ALA A 8 1.02 35.53 -18.73
CA ALA A 8 0.75 34.98 -20.06
C ALA A 8 1.58 33.72 -20.33
N ILE A 9 2.88 33.74 -19.99
CA ILE A 9 3.78 32.60 -20.17
C ILE A 9 3.32 31.42 -19.31
N VAL A 10 2.97 31.64 -18.04
CA VAL A 10 2.47 30.56 -17.16
C VAL A 10 1.19 29.95 -17.72
N ALA A 11 0.19 30.77 -18.05
CA ALA A 11 -1.10 30.28 -18.55
C ALA A 11 -0.97 29.52 -19.88
N VAL A 12 -0.14 30.02 -20.81
CA VAL A 12 0.15 29.31 -22.07
C VAL A 12 0.91 28.02 -21.80
N THR A 13 1.87 28.02 -20.87
CA THR A 13 2.64 26.82 -20.51
C THR A 13 1.73 25.74 -19.94
N GLU A 14 0.89 26.08 -18.97
CA GLU A 14 -0.07 25.15 -18.34
C GLU A 14 -1.06 24.60 -19.38
N PHE A 15 -1.58 25.46 -20.26
CA PHE A 15 -2.46 25.04 -21.35
C PHE A 15 -1.78 24.04 -22.30
N LEU A 16 -0.54 24.35 -22.73
CA LEU A 16 0.20 23.47 -23.63
C LEU A 16 0.58 22.15 -22.95
N GLN A 17 0.96 22.19 -21.67
CA GLN A 17 1.24 20.98 -20.89
C GLN A 17 0.01 20.07 -20.81
N GLU A 18 -1.18 20.63 -20.57
CA GLU A 18 -2.42 19.87 -20.50
C GLU A 18 -2.89 19.34 -21.87
N ALA A 19 -2.84 20.20 -22.90
CA ALA A 19 -3.28 19.87 -24.25
C ALA A 19 -2.37 18.84 -24.91
N LEU A 20 -1.06 18.93 -24.70
CA LEU A 20 -0.05 18.08 -25.35
C LEU A 20 0.49 16.96 -24.44
N ALA A 21 -0.04 16.81 -23.23
CA ALA A 21 0.32 15.71 -22.32
C ALA A 21 0.18 14.36 -23.02
N PRO A 22 1.20 13.47 -22.96
CA PRO A 22 1.05 12.07 -23.36
C PRO A 22 -0.11 11.42 -22.61
N ARG A 23 -0.91 10.62 -23.32
CA ARG A 23 -2.10 9.95 -22.79
C ARG A 23 -2.06 8.46 -23.11
N GLU A 24 -2.54 7.63 -22.19
CA GLU A 24 -2.86 6.23 -22.43
C GLU A 24 -4.11 5.83 -21.65
N VAL A 25 -4.77 4.76 -22.08
CA VAL A 25 -5.93 4.20 -21.36
C VAL A 25 -5.50 2.91 -20.66
N ARG A 26 -5.79 2.82 -19.37
CA ARG A 26 -5.53 1.64 -18.53
C ARG A 26 -6.84 0.95 -18.16
N HIS A 27 -6.83 -0.37 -18.16
CA HIS A 27 -7.95 -1.14 -17.64
C HIS A 27 -7.80 -1.33 -16.14
N GLY A 28 -8.71 -0.76 -15.35
CA GLY A 28 -8.56 -0.72 -13.91
C GLY A 28 -9.58 0.20 -13.24
N VAL A 29 -9.37 0.42 -11.95
CA VAL A 29 -10.22 1.30 -11.14
C VAL A 29 -9.31 2.32 -10.48
N LEU A 30 -9.64 3.60 -10.60
CA LEU A 30 -8.93 4.68 -9.93
C LEU A 30 -9.79 5.25 -8.80
N LEU A 31 -9.23 5.22 -7.59
CA LEU A 31 -9.87 5.68 -6.36
C LEU A 31 -9.01 6.74 -5.67
N ASP A 32 -9.63 7.62 -4.90
CA ASP A 32 -8.94 8.48 -3.93
C ASP A 32 -9.10 7.87 -2.53
N LEU A 33 -8.01 7.29 -2.03
CA LEU A 33 -7.93 6.64 -0.74
C LEU A 33 -7.06 7.48 0.22
N TYR A 34 -7.69 8.07 1.24
CA TYR A 34 -7.03 8.97 2.20
C TYR A 34 -6.28 10.15 1.56
N GLY A 35 -6.74 10.64 0.41
CA GLY A 35 -6.09 11.74 -0.32
C GLY A 35 -5.08 11.27 -1.37
N LEU A 36 -4.80 9.97 -1.49
CA LEU A 36 -3.88 9.38 -2.46
C LEU A 36 -4.66 8.77 -3.64
N GLY A 37 -4.27 9.08 -4.88
CA GLY A 37 -4.79 8.39 -6.05
C GLY A 37 -4.19 6.99 -6.18
N VAL A 38 -5.06 5.98 -6.15
CA VAL A 38 -4.70 4.56 -6.17
C VAL A 38 -5.32 3.90 -7.39
N LEU A 39 -4.47 3.47 -8.32
CA LEU A 39 -4.84 2.72 -9.51
C LEU A 39 -4.84 1.22 -9.20
N ILE A 40 -5.99 0.58 -9.25
CA ILE A 40 -6.16 -0.85 -9.02
C ILE A 40 -6.29 -1.56 -10.37
N GLU A 41 -5.32 -2.40 -10.70
CA GLU A 41 -5.26 -3.16 -11.95
C GLU A 41 -5.37 -4.67 -11.66
N GLY A 42 -5.84 -5.44 -12.63
CA GLY A 42 -6.01 -6.88 -12.49
C GLY A 42 -6.94 -7.46 -13.55
N LYS A 43 -6.93 -8.79 -13.70
CA LYS A 43 -7.76 -9.49 -14.69
C LYS A 43 -9.26 -9.17 -14.53
N SER A 44 -10.02 -9.27 -15.61
CA SER A 44 -11.48 -9.10 -15.55
C SER A 44 -12.11 -10.14 -14.60
N GLY A 45 -13.12 -9.72 -13.84
CA GLY A 45 -13.81 -10.58 -12.87
C GLY A 45 -13.02 -10.94 -11.61
N ILE A 46 -11.89 -10.27 -11.33
CA ILE A 46 -11.12 -10.50 -10.09
C ILE A 46 -11.71 -9.79 -8.86
N GLY A 47 -12.72 -8.94 -9.05
CA GLY A 47 -13.36 -8.19 -7.96
C GLY A 47 -12.95 -6.72 -7.83
N LYS A 48 -12.45 -6.08 -8.90
CA LYS A 48 -12.01 -4.67 -8.86
C LYS A 48 -13.18 -3.73 -8.54
N SER A 49 -14.28 -3.85 -9.28
CA SER A 49 -15.45 -2.98 -9.16
C SER A 49 -16.20 -3.22 -7.84
N GLU A 50 -16.29 -4.47 -7.36
CA GLU A 50 -16.84 -4.80 -6.05
C GLU A 50 -15.99 -4.23 -4.90
N CYS A 51 -14.65 -4.31 -5.02
CA CYS A 51 -13.73 -3.66 -4.09
C CYS A 51 -13.91 -2.14 -4.09
N ALA A 52 -14.03 -1.54 -5.28
CA ALA A 52 -14.27 -0.10 -5.43
C ALA A 52 -15.57 0.33 -4.73
N LEU A 53 -16.66 -0.41 -4.92
CA LEU A 53 -17.93 -0.13 -4.27
C LEU A 53 -17.83 -0.20 -2.74
N ASP A 54 -17.21 -1.24 -2.18
CA ASP A 54 -17.02 -1.35 -0.72
C ASP A 54 -16.12 -0.22 -0.18
N LEU A 55 -15.10 0.22 -0.92
CA LEU A 55 -14.29 1.37 -0.54
C LEU A 55 -15.08 2.68 -0.59
N ILE A 56 -15.96 2.88 -1.57
CA ILE A 56 -16.85 4.05 -1.64
C ILE A 56 -17.81 4.07 -0.45
N VAL A 57 -18.38 2.92 -0.08
CA VAL A 57 -19.23 2.78 1.12
C VAL A 57 -18.47 3.17 2.40
N ARG A 58 -17.14 2.96 2.44
CA ARG A 58 -16.26 3.38 3.55
C ARG A 58 -15.86 4.86 3.51
N GLY A 59 -16.39 5.64 2.56
CA GLY A 59 -16.18 7.09 2.45
C GLY A 59 -15.06 7.50 1.49
N HIS A 60 -14.53 6.58 0.69
CA HIS A 60 -13.56 6.91 -0.36
C HIS A 60 -14.26 7.39 -1.62
N ARG A 61 -13.48 7.96 -2.56
CA ARG A 61 -14.03 8.57 -3.77
C ARG A 61 -13.64 7.81 -5.02
N LEU A 62 -14.60 7.63 -5.91
CA LEU A 62 -14.39 7.11 -7.25
C LEU A 62 -13.88 8.21 -8.18
N ILE A 63 -12.90 7.86 -9.02
CA ILE A 63 -12.49 8.67 -10.17
C ILE A 63 -12.92 7.98 -11.46
N ALA A 64 -12.62 6.69 -11.58
CA ALA A 64 -12.90 5.91 -12.79
C ALA A 64 -13.03 4.42 -12.46
N ASP A 65 -13.91 3.72 -13.16
CA ASP A 65 -14.06 2.27 -13.16
C ASP A 65 -13.96 1.74 -14.60
N ASP A 66 -13.45 0.52 -14.74
CA ASP A 66 -13.09 -0.17 -15.98
C ASP A 66 -11.99 0.50 -16.84
N LEU A 67 -12.19 1.73 -17.30
CA LEU A 67 -11.21 2.48 -18.11
C LEU A 67 -10.75 3.75 -17.39
N VAL A 68 -9.44 3.88 -17.25
CA VAL A 68 -8.79 5.06 -16.67
C VAL A 68 -7.96 5.75 -17.76
N GLU A 69 -8.31 6.98 -18.08
CA GLU A 69 -7.48 7.84 -18.93
C GLU A 69 -6.35 8.40 -18.08
N VAL A 70 -5.12 7.99 -18.37
CA VAL A 70 -3.93 8.44 -17.67
C VAL A 70 -3.19 9.43 -18.54
N ARG A 71 -2.77 10.54 -17.93
CA ARG A 71 -2.09 11.64 -18.59
C ARG A 71 -0.84 12.01 -17.83
N ARG A 72 0.26 12.23 -18.54
CA ARG A 72 1.51 12.70 -17.94
C ARG A 72 1.60 14.22 -18.06
N THR A 73 1.30 14.92 -16.97
CA THR A 73 1.26 16.40 -16.94
C THR A 73 2.60 17.01 -16.53
N GLY A 74 3.57 16.20 -16.12
CA GLY A 74 4.92 16.64 -15.77
C GLY A 74 5.94 15.50 -15.78
N PRO A 75 7.21 15.76 -15.39
CA PRO A 75 8.26 14.75 -15.41
C PRO A 75 7.92 13.49 -14.61
N GLU A 76 7.30 13.65 -13.43
CA GLU A 76 6.92 12.54 -12.53
C GLU A 76 5.44 12.60 -12.12
N GLN A 77 4.63 13.40 -12.83
CA GLN A 77 3.22 13.59 -12.48
C GLN A 77 2.32 12.87 -13.48
N LEU A 78 1.58 11.91 -12.95
CA LEU A 78 0.50 11.22 -13.65
C LEU A 78 -0.83 11.65 -13.05
N VAL A 79 -1.78 12.02 -13.91
CA VAL A 79 -3.16 12.32 -13.54
C VAL A 79 -4.06 11.32 -14.23
N GLY A 80 -4.96 10.69 -13.47
CA GLY A 80 -5.99 9.82 -14.01
C GLY A 80 -7.38 10.45 -13.91
N SER A 81 -8.23 10.15 -14.89
CA SER A 81 -9.63 10.55 -14.96
C SER A 81 -10.47 9.46 -15.65
N ALA A 82 -11.79 9.50 -15.47
CA ALA A 82 -12.69 8.67 -16.27
C ALA A 82 -12.92 9.28 -17.66
N PRO A 83 -13.06 8.46 -18.72
CA PRO A 83 -13.70 8.88 -19.96
C PRO A 83 -15.10 9.43 -19.67
N ASP A 84 -15.56 10.42 -20.46
CA ASP A 84 -16.86 11.06 -20.27
C ASP A 84 -18.03 10.08 -20.23
N LEU A 85 -17.97 9.02 -21.06
CA LEU A 85 -19.03 8.01 -21.15
C LEU A 85 -19.17 7.15 -19.88
N LEU A 86 -18.05 6.85 -19.20
CA LEU A 86 -18.02 5.96 -18.03
C LEU A 86 -18.02 6.73 -16.71
N ARG A 87 -17.98 8.06 -16.76
CA ARG A 87 -18.00 8.91 -15.57
C ARG A 87 -19.19 8.58 -14.69
N ASP A 88 -18.96 8.55 -13.38
CA ASP A 88 -19.95 8.28 -12.32
C ASP A 88 -20.55 6.86 -12.32
N HIS A 89 -20.19 5.96 -13.26
CA HIS A 89 -20.79 4.64 -13.37
C HIS A 89 -19.84 3.52 -12.92
N ILE A 90 -20.41 2.47 -12.32
CA ILE A 90 -19.73 1.20 -12.02
C ILE A 90 -20.63 0.04 -12.48
N GLU A 91 -20.06 -0.98 -13.13
CA GLU A 91 -20.78 -2.23 -13.41
C GLU A 91 -20.51 -3.28 -12.32
N ILE A 92 -21.56 -3.72 -11.64
CA ILE A 92 -21.47 -4.81 -10.66
C ILE A 92 -22.28 -6.00 -11.14
N ARG A 93 -21.65 -7.17 -11.23
CA ARG A 93 -22.33 -8.40 -11.63
C ARG A 93 -23.44 -8.75 -10.64
N GLY A 94 -24.64 -9.01 -11.16
CA GLY A 94 -25.82 -9.30 -10.35
C GLY A 94 -26.62 -8.06 -9.93
N LEU A 95 -26.05 -6.86 -10.02
CA LEU A 95 -26.76 -5.59 -9.79
C LEU A 95 -26.96 -4.76 -11.08
N GLY A 96 -26.04 -4.90 -12.05
CA GLY A 96 -26.02 -4.10 -13.27
C GLY A 96 -25.17 -2.84 -13.14
N ILE A 97 -25.46 -1.86 -13.98
CA ILE A 97 -24.77 -0.56 -13.99
C ILE A 97 -25.37 0.33 -12.90
N LEU A 98 -24.51 0.86 -12.04
CA LEU A 98 -24.85 1.72 -10.92
C LEU A 98 -24.33 3.14 -11.18
N ASN A 99 -25.15 4.16 -10.90
CA ASN A 99 -24.68 5.54 -10.85
C ASN A 99 -24.26 5.88 -9.42
N ILE A 100 -22.96 6.06 -9.20
CA ILE A 100 -22.37 6.28 -7.88
C ILE A 100 -22.71 7.67 -7.34
N ARG A 101 -22.77 8.68 -8.20
CA ARG A 101 -23.15 10.04 -7.82
C ARG A 101 -24.58 10.08 -7.27
N ASP A 102 -25.51 9.39 -7.90
CA ASP A 102 -26.91 9.36 -7.47
C ASP A 102 -27.09 8.56 -6.17
N LEU A 103 -26.34 7.47 -6.00
CA LEU A 103 -26.46 6.60 -4.83
C LEU A 103 -25.75 7.14 -3.58
N PHE A 104 -24.56 7.73 -3.73
CA PHE A 104 -23.68 8.12 -2.62
C PHE A 104 -23.38 9.63 -2.58
N GLY A 105 -23.92 10.40 -3.53
CA GLY A 105 -23.76 11.85 -3.60
C GLY A 105 -22.44 12.29 -4.25
N VAL A 106 -22.33 13.59 -4.48
CA VAL A 106 -21.16 14.21 -5.12
C VAL A 106 -19.86 14.03 -4.32
N SER A 107 -19.96 13.80 -3.00
CA SER A 107 -18.80 13.56 -2.13
C SER A 107 -18.11 12.23 -2.39
N ALA A 108 -18.81 11.25 -2.98
CA ALA A 108 -18.27 9.95 -3.35
C ALA A 108 -17.52 9.96 -4.71
N MET A 109 -17.50 11.11 -5.39
CA MET A 109 -16.86 11.27 -6.70
C MET A 109 -15.69 12.26 -6.63
N SER A 110 -14.73 12.08 -7.53
CA SER A 110 -13.68 13.05 -7.84
C SER A 110 -13.40 12.99 -9.34
N GLU A 111 -13.28 14.15 -10.00
CA GLU A 111 -13.16 14.19 -11.47
C GLU A 111 -11.81 13.66 -11.98
N SER A 112 -10.75 13.94 -11.22
CA SER A 112 -9.41 13.46 -11.52
C SER A 112 -8.59 13.32 -10.24
N LYS A 113 -7.48 12.59 -10.32
CA LYS A 113 -6.53 12.47 -9.20
C LYS A 113 -5.13 12.15 -9.71
N SER A 114 -4.11 12.71 -9.05
CA SER A 114 -2.74 12.27 -9.29
C SER A 114 -2.53 10.84 -8.80
N ILE A 115 -1.97 9.98 -9.65
CA ILE A 115 -1.72 8.57 -9.34
C ILE A 115 -0.42 8.48 -8.56
N GLY A 116 -0.52 8.12 -7.28
CA GLY A 116 0.64 7.97 -6.39
C GLY A 116 0.94 6.52 -6.03
N LEU A 117 0.02 5.60 -6.31
CA LEU A 117 0.17 4.17 -6.03
C LEU A 117 -0.57 3.33 -7.07
N SER A 118 0.06 2.24 -7.50
CA SER A 118 -0.61 1.15 -8.22
C SER A 118 -0.78 -0.06 -7.30
N ILE A 119 -1.88 -0.79 -7.48
CA ILE A 119 -2.14 -2.06 -6.82
C ILE A 119 -2.53 -3.06 -7.89
N SER A 120 -1.67 -4.04 -8.11
CA SER A 120 -1.93 -5.18 -8.99
C SER A 120 -2.61 -6.31 -8.23
N LEU A 121 -3.77 -6.76 -8.70
CA LEU A 121 -4.51 -7.88 -8.16
C LEU A 121 -4.25 -9.13 -9.00
N ASN A 122 -3.78 -10.20 -8.35
CA ASN A 122 -3.59 -11.52 -8.96
C ASN A 122 -4.34 -12.59 -8.19
N ARG A 123 -4.75 -13.66 -8.87
CA ARG A 123 -5.30 -14.84 -8.18
C ARG A 123 -4.22 -15.47 -7.30
N TRP A 124 -4.59 -16.03 -6.15
CA TRP A 124 -3.64 -16.64 -5.21
C TRP A 124 -2.77 -17.72 -5.88
N GLU A 125 -3.33 -18.51 -6.78
CA GLU A 125 -2.62 -19.57 -7.50
C GLU A 125 -1.60 -19.03 -8.51
N GLU A 126 -1.81 -17.80 -8.99
CA GLU A 126 -0.92 -17.08 -9.92
C GLU A 126 0.06 -16.16 -9.18
N SER A 127 -0.12 -16.02 -7.87
CA SER A 127 0.72 -15.24 -6.99
C SER A 127 1.87 -16.16 -6.56
N GLY A 128 3.02 -16.07 -7.23
CA GLY A 128 4.22 -16.86 -6.91
C GLY A 128 4.73 -16.62 -5.48
N GLU A 129 6.05 -16.60 -5.26
CA GLU A 129 6.57 -16.21 -3.93
C GLU A 129 6.22 -14.75 -3.64
N VAL A 130 5.15 -14.55 -2.86
CA VAL A 130 4.76 -13.26 -2.30
C VAL A 130 5.78 -12.91 -1.23
N ASP A 131 6.40 -11.73 -1.33
CA ASP A 131 7.29 -11.20 -0.31
C ASP A 131 6.52 -11.10 1.02
N ARG A 132 6.90 -11.95 1.99
CA ARG A 132 6.23 -12.07 3.28
C ARG A 132 6.60 -10.94 4.24
N LEU A 133 7.73 -10.27 4.00
CA LEU A 133 8.24 -9.19 4.84
C LEU A 133 7.88 -7.81 4.26
N GLY A 134 7.57 -7.76 2.97
CA GLY A 134 7.24 -6.53 2.26
C GLY A 134 8.42 -5.56 2.19
N LEU A 135 9.65 -6.08 2.21
CA LEU A 135 10.87 -5.27 2.18
C LEU A 135 11.13 -4.70 0.78
N ASP A 136 10.66 -5.38 -0.26
CA ASP A 136 10.88 -4.96 -1.64
C ASP A 136 9.90 -3.86 -2.06
N VAL A 137 10.45 -2.73 -2.54
CA VAL A 137 9.67 -1.69 -3.19
C VAL A 137 9.55 -2.05 -4.67
N ARG A 138 8.39 -2.58 -5.05
CA ARG A 138 8.07 -2.83 -6.46
C ARG A 138 7.55 -1.54 -7.10
N THR A 139 7.85 -1.36 -8.37
CA THR A 139 7.34 -0.24 -9.18
C THR A 139 6.80 -0.74 -10.50
N VAL A 140 5.79 -0.07 -11.04
CA VAL A 140 5.33 -0.21 -12.42
C VAL A 140 5.64 1.07 -13.19
N GLU A 141 5.83 0.95 -14.50
CA GLU A 141 6.06 2.12 -15.36
C GLU A 141 4.76 2.49 -16.10
N ILE A 142 4.40 3.76 -16.02
CA ILE A 142 3.20 4.33 -16.64
C ILE A 142 3.61 5.63 -17.35
N LEU A 143 3.49 5.67 -18.68
CA LEU A 143 3.97 6.79 -19.52
C LEU A 143 5.44 7.23 -19.22
N GLY A 144 6.31 6.28 -18.87
CA GLY A 144 7.70 6.55 -18.51
C GLY A 144 7.93 7.01 -17.05
N VAL A 145 6.89 7.00 -16.21
CA VAL A 145 6.96 7.36 -14.79
C VAL A 145 6.88 6.11 -13.93
N LYS A 146 7.80 5.96 -12.98
CA LYS A 146 7.79 4.83 -12.03
C LYS A 146 6.82 5.11 -10.90
N VAL A 147 5.80 4.27 -10.77
CA VAL A 147 4.79 4.33 -9.71
C VAL A 147 5.00 3.16 -8.76
N PRO A 148 5.04 3.38 -7.42
CA PRO A 148 5.09 2.29 -6.45
C PRO A 148 3.92 1.32 -6.62
N ASN A 149 4.18 0.02 -6.57
CA ASN A 149 3.19 -1.01 -6.83
C ASN A 149 3.11 -2.05 -5.71
N PHE A 150 1.90 -2.36 -5.24
CA PHE A 150 1.64 -3.53 -4.41
C PHE A 150 1.04 -4.65 -5.25
N LEU A 151 1.58 -5.87 -5.09
CA LEU A 151 0.96 -7.06 -5.64
C LEU A 151 0.13 -7.74 -4.54
N LEU A 152 -1.20 -7.72 -4.67
CA LEU A 152 -2.10 -8.31 -3.68
C LEU A 152 -2.74 -9.60 -4.25
N PRO A 153 -2.61 -10.74 -3.53
CA PRO A 153 -3.25 -11.97 -3.94
C PRO A 153 -4.72 -11.97 -3.53
N VAL A 154 -5.59 -12.35 -4.45
CA VAL A 154 -7.04 -12.48 -4.27
C VAL A 154 -7.39 -13.95 -4.07
N SER A 155 -8.08 -14.25 -2.97
CA SER A 155 -8.66 -15.56 -2.71
C SER A 155 -10.06 -15.43 -2.08
N PRO A 156 -10.96 -16.42 -2.31
CA PRO A 156 -12.29 -16.42 -1.72
C PRO A 156 -12.24 -16.27 -0.20
N GLY A 157 -13.16 -15.48 0.36
CA GLY A 157 -13.28 -15.25 1.80
C GLY A 157 -12.35 -14.18 2.38
N ARG A 158 -11.43 -13.59 1.60
CA ARG A 158 -10.65 -12.42 2.02
C ARG A 158 -11.35 -11.12 1.61
N ASN A 159 -11.41 -10.15 2.52
CA ASN A 159 -11.93 -8.82 2.21
C ASN A 159 -10.85 -8.00 1.48
N LEU A 160 -10.99 -7.92 0.14
CA LEU A 160 -10.04 -7.24 -0.73
C LEU A 160 -9.89 -5.76 -0.38
N SER A 161 -10.99 -5.07 -0.10
CA SER A 161 -11.01 -3.65 0.27
C SER A 161 -10.14 -3.36 1.49
N THR A 162 -10.18 -4.25 2.49
CA THR A 162 -9.36 -4.14 3.71
C THR A 162 -7.88 -4.33 3.41
N LEU A 163 -7.52 -5.25 2.51
CA LEU A 163 -6.14 -5.42 2.06
C LEU A 163 -5.64 -4.19 1.30
N VAL A 164 -6.47 -3.64 0.39
CA VAL A 164 -6.16 -2.41 -0.34
C VAL A 164 -5.96 -1.23 0.60
N GLU A 165 -6.90 -0.97 1.52
CA GLU A 165 -6.76 0.11 2.51
C GLU A 165 -5.50 -0.05 3.37
N THR A 166 -5.18 -1.28 3.78
CA THR A 166 -3.99 -1.57 4.57
C THR A 166 -2.72 -1.30 3.77
N ALA A 167 -2.66 -1.72 2.50
CA ALA A 167 -1.54 -1.44 1.61
C ALA A 167 -1.33 0.07 1.42
N VAL A 168 -2.41 0.84 1.24
CA VAL A 168 -2.36 2.30 1.14
C VAL A 168 -1.84 2.92 2.44
N ARG A 169 -2.34 2.51 3.61
CA ARG A 169 -1.83 3.00 4.90
C ARG A 169 -0.35 2.69 5.09
N MET A 170 0.08 1.49 4.72
CA MET A 170 1.50 1.12 4.73
C MET A 170 2.33 2.01 3.81
N HIS A 171 1.84 2.31 2.61
CA HIS A 171 2.50 3.23 1.69
C HIS A 171 2.63 4.64 2.29
N LEU A 172 1.54 5.19 2.84
CA LEU A 172 1.52 6.50 3.49
C LEU A 172 2.45 6.59 4.70
N LEU A 173 2.64 5.48 5.44
CA LEU A 173 3.62 5.42 6.52
C LEU A 173 5.05 5.43 5.99
N ARG A 174 5.34 4.67 4.92
CA ARG A 174 6.67 4.65 4.28
C ARG A 174 7.07 6.02 3.74
N THR A 175 6.15 6.74 3.10
CA THR A 175 6.43 8.09 2.59
C THR A 175 6.67 9.12 3.70
N ARG A 176 6.21 8.85 4.93
CA ARG A 176 6.52 9.62 6.14
C ARG A 176 7.77 9.14 6.88
N GLY A 177 8.53 8.21 6.29
CA GLY A 177 9.78 7.68 6.87
C GLY A 177 9.61 6.53 7.86
N TYR A 178 8.40 5.98 8.03
CA TYR A 178 8.17 4.84 8.92
C TYR A 178 7.96 3.54 8.13
N ASN A 179 8.93 2.62 8.22
CA ASN A 179 8.81 1.28 7.66
C ASN A 179 8.61 0.24 8.78
N ALA A 180 7.35 -0.19 8.97
CA ALA A 180 6.99 -1.14 10.02
C ALA A 180 7.75 -2.48 9.93
N ALA A 181 8.06 -2.95 8.72
CA ALA A 181 8.82 -4.18 8.51
C ALA A 181 10.26 -4.04 8.99
N GLN A 182 10.94 -2.94 8.63
CA GLN A 182 12.27 -2.64 9.13
C GLN A 182 12.29 -2.46 10.65
N ALA A 183 11.30 -1.75 11.21
CA ALA A 183 11.17 -1.60 12.66
C ALA A 183 10.96 -2.94 13.38
N PHE A 184 10.21 -3.87 12.77
CA PHE A 184 10.04 -5.22 13.30
C PHE A 184 11.34 -6.03 13.23
N VAL A 185 12.03 -6.00 12.08
CA VAL A 185 13.32 -6.68 11.90
C VAL A 185 14.37 -6.16 12.88
N ALA A 186 14.47 -4.85 13.06
CA ALA A 186 15.39 -4.22 14.02
C ALA A 186 15.13 -4.70 15.45
N ARG A 187 13.87 -4.65 15.91
CA ARG A 187 13.49 -5.16 17.24
C ARG A 187 13.76 -6.65 17.42
N HIS A 188 13.51 -7.45 16.39
CA HIS A 188 13.79 -8.88 16.45
C HIS A 188 15.31 -9.16 16.50
N ALA A 189 16.12 -8.40 15.76
CA ALA A 189 17.57 -8.50 15.82
C ALA A 189 18.11 -8.13 17.21
N GLU A 190 17.60 -7.05 17.81
CA GLU A 190 17.94 -6.63 19.18
C GLU A 190 17.57 -7.70 20.24
N MET A 191 16.41 -8.33 20.10
CA MET A 191 15.99 -9.43 20.99
C MET A 191 16.92 -10.64 20.86
N MET A 192 17.33 -11.01 19.64
CA MET A 192 18.22 -12.14 19.40
C MET A 192 19.65 -11.86 19.90
N SER A 193 20.16 -10.63 19.72
CA SER A 193 21.47 -10.25 20.25
C SER A 193 21.47 -10.26 21.78
N ALA A 194 20.43 -9.70 22.41
CA ALA A 194 20.29 -9.70 23.86
C ALA A 194 20.18 -11.11 24.45
N ALA A 195 19.49 -12.03 23.76
CA ALA A 195 19.42 -13.44 24.16
C ALA A 195 20.79 -14.15 24.06
N SER A 196 21.55 -13.89 23.00
CA SER A 196 22.89 -14.48 22.81
C SER A 196 23.94 -13.95 23.80
N GLU A 197 23.82 -12.70 24.25
CA GLU A 197 24.68 -12.11 25.28
C GLU A 197 24.35 -12.63 26.69
N ALA A 198 23.10 -13.02 26.94
CA ALA A 198 22.68 -13.61 28.20
C ALA A 198 23.19 -15.06 28.35
N GLU A 199 23.19 -15.86 27.27
CA GLU A 199 23.74 -17.23 27.27
C GLU A 199 25.27 -17.27 27.46
N ASN A 200 26.00 -16.27 26.95
CA ASN A 200 27.46 -16.18 27.10
C ASN A 200 27.94 -15.67 28.48
N ARG A 201 27.02 -15.32 29.39
CA ARG A 201 27.33 -14.79 30.74
C ARG A 201 27.22 -15.81 31.88
N GLU A 202 26.91 -17.07 31.60
CA GLU A 202 27.00 -18.17 32.58
C GLU A 202 28.47 -18.38 32.99
N PRO A 203 28.89 -18.07 34.24
CA PRO A 203 30.29 -18.19 34.64
C PRO A 203 30.62 -19.64 34.98
N PHE A 204 31.76 -20.12 34.46
CA PHE A 204 32.55 -21.18 35.06
C PHE A 204 32.85 -20.85 36.53
N ALA A 205 31.97 -21.25 37.45
CA ALA A 205 32.27 -21.28 38.88
C ALA A 205 32.82 -22.67 39.22
N GLY A 206 34.16 -22.77 39.15
CA GLY A 206 34.89 -23.93 39.66
C GLY A 206 34.60 -24.14 41.15
N THR A 207 33.96 -25.26 41.49
CA THR A 207 33.82 -25.71 42.87
C THR A 207 35.16 -26.24 43.37
N GLY A 208 35.94 -25.36 44.01
CA GLY A 208 37.01 -25.74 44.92
C GLY A 208 36.42 -26.40 46.16
N VAL A 209 36.72 -27.68 46.36
CA VAL A 209 36.34 -28.44 47.55
C VAL A 209 37.21 -28.01 48.73
N GLN A 210 36.63 -27.31 49.72
CA GLN A 210 37.18 -27.24 51.09
C GLN A 210 36.40 -28.21 51.98
N LYS A 211 37.05 -29.31 52.38
CA LYS A 211 36.58 -30.17 53.48
C LYS A 211 37.02 -29.56 54.81
N ALA A 212 36.08 -29.01 55.57
CA ALA A 212 36.27 -28.72 56.99
C ALA A 212 35.66 -29.86 57.82
N GLY A 213 36.47 -30.48 58.68
CA GLY A 213 36.09 -31.58 59.54
C GLY A 213 35.14 -31.16 60.67
N MET A 214 34.26 -32.08 61.05
CA MET A 214 33.42 -31.98 62.24
C MET A 214 33.80 -33.13 63.18
N GLN A 215 34.53 -32.82 64.24
CA GLN A 215 34.68 -33.68 65.41
C GLN A 215 33.36 -33.69 66.18
N LYS A 216 32.89 -34.87 66.61
CA LYS A 216 31.97 -35.01 67.74
C LYS A 216 32.59 -35.96 68.75
N SER A 217 32.91 -35.38 69.91
CA SER A 217 33.24 -36.00 71.18
C SER A 217 31.97 -36.37 71.96
N GLY A 218 32.05 -37.42 72.79
CA GLY A 218 31.15 -37.68 73.92
C GLY A 218 30.84 -39.18 74.09
N THR A 219 31.58 -39.88 74.97
CA THR A 219 31.14 -40.40 76.30
C THR A 219 30.17 -41.60 76.18
N GLY A 220 30.46 -42.83 76.61
CA GLY A 220 31.17 -43.28 77.81
C GLY A 220 30.14 -43.57 78.91
N ASP A 221 29.88 -44.84 79.23
CA ASP A 221 29.84 -45.39 80.60
C ASP A 221 29.45 -46.89 80.64
N GLU A 222 30.24 -47.58 81.46
CA GLU A 222 30.04 -48.83 82.24
C GLU A 222 29.69 -50.17 81.57
#